data_AF-A0A4R2C7H7-F1
#
_entry.id   AF-A0A4R2C7H7-F1
#
_cell.length_a   1.000
_cell.length_b   1.000
_cell.length_c   1.000
_cell.angle_alpha   90.00
_cell.angle_beta   90.00
_cell.angle_gamma   90.00
#
_symmetry.space_group_name_H-M   'P 1'
#
loop_
_entity.id
_entity.type
_entity.pdbx_description
1 polymer ?
#
loop_
_entity_poly.entity_id
_entity_poly.type
_entity_poly.pdbx_seq_one_letter_code
_entity_poly.pdbx_strand_id
1 'polypeptide(L)'
;MKVKVGKSNLTFEGLVTKVKRLYLAKDRESIQSHIRAFADRAVKLTVCPECDGARLNQAALAARIDGYGIAECSGMQISDLAEIIRDLKDASVGPMLEGLRDTLESMVDIGLGYLSLDRESSTLSGGEAQRVKLVRHLGSSLTDVTYVFDEPTVGLHPHDIQRMNDLLLQLRDKGNTVLVVEHKPETIRIADYVVDLGPGAGMAGGRLC
;
A
#
# COMPACT_ATOMS: atom_id res chain seq x y z
N MET A 1 -24.66 -8.87 37.70
CA MET A 1 -25.48 -9.45 38.80
C MET A 1 -24.95 -8.92 40.12
N LYS A 2 -25.79 -8.39 41.02
CA LYS A 2 -25.32 -7.96 42.36
C LYS A 2 -25.13 -9.22 43.21
N VAL A 3 -23.89 -9.48 43.62
CA VAL A 3 -23.50 -10.62 44.44
C VAL A 3 -23.04 -10.07 45.80
N LYS A 4 -23.63 -10.59 46.87
CA LYS A 4 -23.28 -10.17 48.23
C LYS A 4 -22.13 -11.05 48.71
N VAL A 5 -20.98 -10.45 49.02
CA VAL A 5 -19.80 -11.15 49.55
C VAL A 5 -19.46 -10.53 50.90
N GLY A 6 -19.75 -11.25 51.99
CA GLY A 6 -19.62 -10.72 53.34
C GLY A 6 -20.55 -9.52 53.59
N LYS A 7 -20.00 -8.41 54.09
CA LYS A 7 -20.74 -7.14 54.33
C LYS A 7 -20.80 -6.21 53.11
N SER A 8 -20.19 -6.60 51.99
CA SER A 8 -20.06 -5.74 50.80
C SER A 8 -20.92 -6.24 49.63
N ASN A 9 -21.55 -5.30 48.93
CA ASN A 9 -22.23 -5.59 47.67
C ASN A 9 -21.24 -5.47 46.52
N LEU A 10 -20.97 -6.57 45.83
CA LEU A 10 -20.09 -6.63 44.67
C LEU A 10 -20.94 -6.81 43.41
N THR A 11 -20.73 -5.98 42.40
CA THR A 11 -21.36 -6.21 41.10
C THR A 11 -20.51 -7.20 40.33
N PHE A 12 -20.99 -8.44 40.19
CA PHE A 12 -20.36 -9.43 39.34
C PHE A 12 -20.56 -9.07 37.88
N GLU A 13 -19.45 -8.83 37.20
CA GLU A 13 -19.29 -8.72 35.75
C GLU A 13 -18.58 -9.99 35.30
N GLY A 14 -19.17 -10.74 34.35
CA GLY A 14 -18.54 -11.96 33.84
C GLY A 14 -17.17 -11.66 33.23
N LEU A 15 -16.21 -12.59 33.38
CA LEU A 15 -14.82 -12.38 32.95
C LEU A 15 -14.75 -11.98 31.46
N VAL A 16 -15.50 -12.66 30.60
CA VAL A 16 -15.53 -12.36 29.15
C VAL A 16 -16.05 -10.95 28.90
N THR A 17 -17.13 -10.53 29.56
CA THR A 17 -17.71 -9.19 29.43
C THR A 17 -16.72 -8.13 29.89
N LYS A 18 -16.07 -8.37 31.04
CA LYS A 18 -15.04 -7.49 31.59
C LYS A 18 -13.85 -7.36 30.65
N VAL A 19 -13.38 -8.47 30.08
CA VAL A 19 -12.27 -8.48 29.11
C VAL A 19 -12.67 -7.73 27.83
N LYS A 20 -13.86 -7.99 27.26
CA LYS A 20 -14.36 -7.27 26.09
C LYS A 20 -14.40 -5.76 26.32
N ARG A 21 -14.97 -5.32 27.45
CA ARG A 21 -15.09 -3.90 27.79
C ARG A 21 -13.75 -3.22 28.03
N LEU A 22 -12.82 -3.88 28.72
CA LEU A 22 -11.53 -3.28 29.09
C LEU A 22 -10.50 -3.29 27.96
N TYR A 23 -10.51 -4.34 27.12
CA TYR A 23 -9.43 -4.59 26.15
C TYR A 23 -9.87 -4.54 24.68
N LEU A 24 -11.16 -4.74 24.36
CA LEU A 24 -11.64 -4.89 22.98
C LEU A 24 -12.63 -3.81 22.53
N ALA A 25 -13.18 -3.02 23.46
CA ALA A 25 -14.13 -1.94 23.14
C ALA A 25 -13.46 -0.63 22.73
N LYS A 26 -12.14 -0.53 22.86
CA LYS A 26 -11.35 0.65 22.47
C LYS A 26 -10.62 0.35 21.17
N ASP A 27 -10.38 1.41 20.41
CA ASP A 27 -9.57 1.34 19.20
C ASP A 27 -8.14 0.87 19.54
N ARG A 28 -7.60 -0.10 18.80
CA ARG A 28 -6.29 -0.73 19.09
C ARG A 28 -5.14 0.29 19.11
N GLU A 29 -5.24 1.34 18.32
CA GLU A 29 -4.23 2.41 18.26
C GLU A 29 -4.27 3.34 19.47
N SER A 30 -5.43 3.43 20.14
CA SER A 30 -5.64 4.27 21.32
C SER A 30 -5.23 3.60 22.65
N ILE A 31 -4.77 2.35 22.59
CA ILE A 31 -4.50 1.51 23.77
C ILE A 31 -3.00 1.50 24.10
N GLN A 32 -2.66 1.54 25.40
CA GLN A 32 -1.28 1.43 25.88
C GLN A 32 -0.64 0.09 25.45
N SER A 33 0.65 0.12 25.11
CA SER A 33 1.39 -1.01 24.52
C SER A 33 1.23 -2.34 25.27
N HIS A 34 1.30 -2.32 26.60
CA HIS A 34 1.16 -3.53 27.43
C HIS A 34 -0.25 -4.11 27.40
N ILE A 35 -1.29 -3.27 27.27
CA ILE A 35 -2.69 -3.68 27.15
C ILE A 35 -2.94 -4.30 25.77
N ARG A 36 -2.35 -3.71 24.71
CA ARG A 36 -2.40 -4.26 23.35
C ARG A 36 -1.72 -5.63 23.28
N ALA A 37 -0.54 -5.78 23.89
CA ALA A 37 0.16 -7.07 23.95
C ALA A 37 -0.66 -8.16 24.66
N PHE A 38 -1.43 -7.80 25.70
CA PHE A 38 -2.36 -8.74 26.32
C PHE A 38 -3.51 -9.10 25.38
N ALA A 39 -4.16 -8.12 24.74
CA ALA A 39 -5.25 -8.34 23.80
C ALA A 39 -4.81 -9.27 22.66
N ASP A 40 -3.66 -9.01 22.05
CA ASP A 40 -3.12 -9.77 20.93
C ASP A 40 -2.81 -11.24 21.30
N ARG A 41 -2.48 -11.50 22.57
CA ARG A 41 -2.32 -12.88 23.10
C ARG A 41 -3.65 -13.55 23.44
N ALA A 42 -4.65 -12.78 23.81
CA ALA A 42 -5.93 -13.28 24.33
C ALA A 42 -6.99 -13.46 23.23
N VAL A 43 -6.84 -12.81 22.08
CA VAL A 43 -7.78 -12.89 20.96
C VAL A 43 -7.12 -13.35 19.67
N LYS A 44 -7.89 -14.06 18.85
CA LYS A 44 -7.56 -14.35 17.46
C LYS A 44 -8.46 -13.50 16.58
N LEU A 45 -7.86 -12.76 15.65
CA LEU A 45 -8.63 -12.09 14.60
C LEU A 45 -9.05 -13.12 13.57
N THR A 46 -10.32 -13.08 13.19
CA THR A 46 -10.90 -13.95 12.17
C THR A 46 -11.57 -13.09 11.11
N VAL A 47 -11.82 -13.67 9.95
CA VAL A 47 -12.65 -13.05 8.91
C VAL A 47 -14.04 -12.80 9.49
N CYS A 48 -14.60 -11.62 9.21
CA CYS A 48 -15.94 -11.27 9.65
C CYS A 48 -16.97 -12.06 8.83
N PRO A 49 -17.84 -12.88 9.44
CA PRO A 49 -18.80 -13.69 8.69
C PRO A 49 -19.93 -12.87 8.05
N GLU A 50 -20.16 -11.64 8.51
CA GLU A 50 -21.22 -10.79 7.97
C GLU A 50 -20.83 -10.16 6.63
N CYS A 51 -19.56 -9.81 6.44
CA CYS A 51 -19.06 -9.19 5.20
C CYS A 51 -18.01 -10.02 4.47
N ASP A 52 -17.75 -11.24 4.94
CA ASP A 52 -16.69 -12.13 4.48
C ASP A 52 -15.30 -11.47 4.37
N GLY A 53 -15.03 -10.52 5.27
CA GLY A 53 -13.76 -9.78 5.27
C GLY A 53 -13.70 -8.59 4.29
N ALA A 54 -14.76 -8.30 3.54
CA ALA A 54 -14.80 -7.19 2.59
C ALA A 54 -14.83 -5.79 3.24
N ARG A 55 -15.08 -5.70 4.56
CA ARG A 55 -15.11 -4.44 5.35
C ARG A 55 -16.15 -3.41 4.88
N LEU A 56 -17.16 -3.87 4.13
CA LEU A 56 -18.25 -3.06 3.60
C LEU A 56 -19.60 -3.53 4.15
N ASN A 57 -20.58 -2.63 4.14
CA ASN A 57 -21.96 -2.96 4.52
C ASN A 57 -22.69 -3.69 3.38
N GLN A 58 -23.85 -4.30 3.70
CA GLN A 58 -24.62 -5.09 2.73
C GLN A 58 -25.13 -4.27 1.54
N ALA A 59 -25.44 -2.99 1.74
CA ALA A 59 -25.90 -2.13 0.64
C ALA A 59 -24.79 -1.91 -0.41
N ALA A 60 -23.55 -1.66 0.04
CA ALA A 60 -22.38 -1.55 -0.84
C ALA A 60 -22.05 -2.89 -1.51
N LEU A 61 -22.16 -4.00 -0.76
CA LEU A 61 -21.92 -5.35 -1.30
C LEU A 61 -23.00 -5.82 -2.28
N ALA A 62 -24.18 -5.20 -2.32
CA ALA A 62 -25.23 -5.51 -3.29
C ALA A 62 -25.04 -4.78 -4.63
N ALA A 63 -24.26 -3.69 -4.68
CA ALA A 63 -24.00 -2.94 -5.90
C ALA A 63 -23.16 -3.78 -6.89
N ARG A 64 -23.48 -3.67 -8.17
CA ARG A 64 -22.81 -4.40 -9.27
C ARG A 64 -22.56 -3.46 -10.45
N ILE A 65 -21.42 -3.65 -11.11
CA ILE A 65 -21.07 -3.00 -12.38
C ILE A 65 -20.76 -4.15 -13.36
N ASP A 66 -21.54 -4.27 -14.43
CA ASP A 66 -21.45 -5.38 -15.41
C ASP A 66 -21.35 -6.78 -14.77
N GLY A 67 -22.08 -6.98 -13.67
CA GLY A 67 -22.10 -8.25 -12.94
C GLY A 67 -21.04 -8.41 -11.86
N TYR A 68 -20.06 -7.51 -11.76
CA TYR A 68 -19.00 -7.56 -10.76
C TYR A 68 -19.31 -6.72 -9.52
N GLY A 69 -19.07 -7.28 -8.33
CA GLY A 69 -19.16 -6.56 -7.06
C GLY A 69 -17.84 -5.87 -6.67
N ILE A 70 -17.92 -4.84 -5.83
CA ILE A 70 -16.71 -4.12 -5.36
C ILE A 70 -15.74 -5.02 -4.59
N ALA A 71 -16.22 -5.98 -3.81
CA ALA A 71 -15.38 -6.93 -3.08
C ALA A 71 -14.64 -7.88 -4.04
N GLU A 72 -15.34 -8.38 -5.06
CA GLU A 72 -14.76 -9.23 -6.10
C GLU A 72 -13.69 -8.46 -6.89
N CYS A 73 -14.00 -7.24 -7.32
CA CYS A 73 -13.06 -6.34 -7.99
C CYS A 73 -11.83 -6.03 -7.13
N SER A 74 -12.00 -5.87 -5.82
CA SER A 74 -10.89 -5.54 -4.93
C SER A 74 -10.00 -6.74 -4.61
N GLY A 75 -10.56 -7.95 -4.64
CA GLY A 75 -9.87 -9.20 -4.28
C GLY A 75 -9.18 -9.93 -5.45
N MET A 76 -9.53 -9.61 -6.69
CA MET A 76 -8.83 -10.14 -7.87
C MET A 76 -7.45 -9.49 -8.07
N GLN A 77 -6.63 -10.07 -8.94
CA GLN A 77 -5.36 -9.45 -9.31
C GLN A 77 -5.61 -8.13 -10.05
N ILE A 78 -4.77 -7.14 -9.81
CA ILE A 78 -4.83 -5.84 -10.47
C ILE A 78 -4.75 -6.00 -12.00
N SER A 79 -4.00 -6.99 -12.50
CA SER A 79 -3.98 -7.31 -13.94
C SER A 79 -5.36 -7.68 -14.47
N ASP A 80 -6.09 -8.53 -13.75
CA ASP A 80 -7.42 -9.00 -14.16
C ASP A 80 -8.43 -7.85 -14.08
N LEU A 81 -8.32 -7.04 -13.02
CA LEU A 81 -9.15 -5.85 -12.87
C LEU A 81 -8.90 -4.83 -13.98
N ALA A 82 -7.64 -4.63 -14.39
CA ALA A 82 -7.29 -3.72 -15.47
C ALA A 82 -7.97 -4.10 -16.79
N GLU A 83 -8.05 -5.40 -17.10
CA GLU A 83 -8.76 -5.90 -18.28
C GLU A 83 -10.27 -5.59 -18.22
N ILE A 84 -10.91 -5.85 -17.09
CA ILE A 84 -12.34 -5.56 -16.89
C ILE A 84 -12.63 -4.06 -17.04
N ILE A 85 -11.82 -3.22 -16.40
CA ILE A 85 -12.00 -1.76 -16.46
C ILE A 85 -11.75 -1.21 -17.87
N ARG A 86 -10.87 -1.85 -18.67
CA ARG A 86 -10.62 -1.47 -20.07
C ARG A 86 -11.85 -1.66 -20.96
N ASP A 87 -12.65 -2.69 -20.70
CA ASP A 87 -13.85 -3.01 -21.47
C ASP A 87 -15.07 -2.16 -21.07
N LEU A 88 -15.09 -1.63 -19.85
CA LEU A 88 -16.15 -0.78 -19.31
C LEU A 88 -16.25 0.57 -20.05
N LYS A 89 -17.30 0.76 -20.85
CA LYS A 89 -17.53 1.97 -21.65
C LYS A 89 -18.81 2.68 -21.22
N ASP A 90 -18.69 3.54 -20.21
CA ASP A 90 -19.77 4.42 -19.78
C ASP A 90 -19.35 5.89 -19.89
N ALA A 91 -20.01 6.63 -20.79
CA ALA A 91 -19.71 8.03 -21.06
C ALA A 91 -20.01 8.96 -19.86
N SER A 92 -20.89 8.56 -18.94
CA SER A 92 -21.25 9.37 -17.77
C SER A 92 -20.11 9.49 -16.75
N VAL A 93 -19.16 8.54 -16.78
CA VAL A 93 -18.02 8.46 -15.85
C VAL A 93 -16.68 8.41 -16.57
N GLY A 94 -16.62 8.85 -17.84
CA GLY A 94 -15.43 8.77 -18.71
C GLY A 94 -14.12 9.22 -18.06
N PRO A 95 -13.99 10.47 -17.55
CA PRO A 95 -12.74 10.94 -16.94
C PRO A 95 -12.31 10.15 -15.71
N MET A 96 -13.27 9.62 -14.94
CA MET A 96 -12.98 8.77 -13.78
C MET A 96 -12.47 7.39 -14.23
N LEU A 97 -13.08 6.82 -15.28
CA LEU A 97 -12.64 5.56 -15.87
C LEU A 97 -11.24 5.68 -16.47
N GLU A 98 -10.93 6.79 -17.16
CA GLU A 98 -9.59 7.06 -17.69
C GLU A 98 -8.55 7.09 -16.57
N GLY A 99 -8.78 7.88 -15.50
CA GLY A 99 -7.85 7.92 -14.37
C GLY A 99 -7.68 6.57 -13.65
N LEU A 100 -8.75 5.78 -13.56
CA LEU A 100 -8.69 4.43 -12.99
C LEU A 100 -7.88 3.48 -13.87
N ARG A 101 -8.11 3.50 -15.19
CA ARG A 101 -7.34 2.70 -16.17
C ARG A 101 -5.86 3.03 -16.08
N ASP A 102 -5.51 4.30 -16.16
CA ASP A 102 -4.11 4.76 -16.10
C ASP A 102 -3.43 4.29 -14.80
N THR A 103 -4.14 4.35 -13.67
CA THR A 103 -3.61 3.91 -12.37
C THR A 103 -3.38 2.40 -12.33
N LEU A 104 -4.35 1.61 -12.80
CA LEU A 104 -4.24 0.15 -12.81
C LEU A 104 -3.18 -0.33 -13.80
N GLU A 105 -3.13 0.24 -15.00
CA GLU A 105 -2.10 -0.06 -16.00
C GLU A 105 -0.71 0.31 -15.48
N SER A 106 -0.57 1.49 -14.86
CA SER A 106 0.67 1.87 -14.18
C SER A 106 1.07 0.86 -13.11
N MET A 107 0.14 0.31 -12.33
CA MET A 107 0.45 -0.75 -11.36
C MET A 107 0.89 -2.06 -12.02
N VAL A 108 0.32 -2.42 -13.17
CA VAL A 108 0.71 -3.61 -13.93
C VAL A 108 2.12 -3.46 -14.50
N ASP A 109 2.41 -2.33 -15.14
CA ASP A 109 3.67 -2.05 -15.83
C ASP A 109 4.88 -2.14 -14.88
N ILE A 110 4.70 -1.71 -13.65
CA ILE A 110 5.73 -1.76 -12.60
C ILE A 110 5.86 -3.12 -11.92
N GLY A 111 5.12 -4.11 -12.40
CA GLY A 111 5.15 -5.46 -11.90
C GLY A 111 4.36 -5.66 -10.60
N LEU A 112 3.39 -4.80 -10.29
CA LEU A 112 2.47 -4.99 -9.16
C LEU A 112 1.13 -5.62 -9.56
N GLY A 113 0.98 -6.04 -10.83
CA GLY A 113 -0.26 -6.64 -11.34
C GLY A 113 -0.75 -7.87 -10.56
N TYR A 114 0.14 -8.63 -9.93
CA TYR A 114 -0.22 -9.81 -9.12
C TYR A 114 -0.82 -9.48 -7.75
N LEU A 115 -0.76 -8.22 -7.31
CA LEU A 115 -1.39 -7.78 -6.07
C LEU A 115 -2.90 -7.64 -6.26
N SER A 116 -3.64 -7.73 -5.17
CA SER A 116 -5.04 -7.31 -5.08
C SER A 116 -5.13 -5.96 -4.39
N LEU A 117 -6.20 -5.20 -4.65
CA LEU A 117 -6.43 -3.89 -4.03
C LEU A 117 -6.80 -3.99 -2.54
N ASP A 118 -7.35 -5.12 -2.11
CA ASP A 118 -7.71 -5.40 -0.72
C ASP A 118 -6.53 -5.87 0.14
N ARG A 119 -5.34 -6.10 -0.46
CA ARG A 119 -4.16 -6.54 0.27
C ARG A 119 -3.74 -5.50 1.28
N GLU A 120 -3.53 -5.94 2.52
CA GLU A 120 -3.12 -5.05 3.61
C GLU A 120 -1.74 -4.44 3.35
N SER A 121 -1.63 -3.11 3.45
CA SER A 121 -0.39 -2.37 3.21
C SER A 121 0.77 -2.81 4.12
N SER A 122 0.48 -3.27 5.33
CA SER A 122 1.43 -3.82 6.30
C SER A 122 2.08 -5.13 5.85
N THR A 123 1.48 -5.82 4.87
CA THR A 123 1.96 -7.11 4.34
C THR A 123 2.78 -6.95 3.07
N LEU A 124 2.94 -5.73 2.57
CA LEU A 124 3.80 -5.44 1.44
C LEU A 124 5.26 -5.50 1.87
N SER A 125 6.10 -6.11 1.04
CA SER A 125 7.55 -5.98 1.12
C SER A 125 7.99 -4.53 0.92
N GLY A 126 9.20 -4.20 1.35
CA GLY A 126 9.76 -2.86 1.16
C GLY A 126 9.76 -2.43 -0.31
N GLY A 127 10.12 -3.34 -1.23
CA GLY A 127 10.11 -3.09 -2.66
C GLY A 127 8.70 -2.89 -3.23
N GLU A 128 7.72 -3.70 -2.82
CA GLU A 128 6.31 -3.51 -3.21
C GLU A 128 5.79 -2.15 -2.73
N ALA A 129 5.99 -1.81 -1.45
CA ALA A 129 5.51 -0.55 -0.87
C ALA A 129 6.15 0.69 -1.55
N GLN A 130 7.44 0.59 -1.87
CA GLN A 130 8.16 1.63 -2.60
C GLN A 130 7.58 1.82 -4.01
N ARG A 131 7.35 0.74 -4.75
CA ARG A 131 6.75 0.79 -6.09
C ARG A 131 5.33 1.34 -6.08
N VAL A 132 4.49 0.96 -5.10
CA VAL A 132 3.13 1.55 -4.92
C VAL A 132 3.22 3.07 -4.74
N LYS A 133 4.20 3.56 -3.98
CA LYS A 133 4.40 5.00 -3.77
C LYS A 133 4.76 5.73 -5.07
N LEU A 134 5.51 5.09 -5.97
CA LEU A 134 5.88 5.65 -7.26
C LEU A 134 4.69 5.82 -8.21
N VAL A 135 3.75 4.86 -8.23
CA VAL A 135 2.53 4.97 -9.06
C VAL A 135 1.78 6.26 -8.81
N ARG A 136 1.68 6.68 -7.55
CA ARG A 136 1.02 7.93 -7.18
C ARG A 136 1.67 9.15 -7.84
N HIS A 137 2.98 9.13 -8.03
CA HIS A 137 3.71 10.20 -8.69
C HIS A 137 3.58 10.12 -10.22
N LEU A 138 3.49 8.92 -10.79
CA LEU A 138 3.21 8.73 -12.21
C LEU A 138 1.81 9.19 -12.59
N GLY A 139 0.79 8.90 -11.79
CA GLY A 139 -0.58 9.36 -12.04
C GLY A 139 -0.79 10.87 -11.82
N SER A 140 0.21 11.57 -11.27
CA SER A 140 0.13 13.00 -11.02
C SER A 140 0.44 13.80 -12.28
N SER A 141 -0.36 14.83 -12.56
CA SER A 141 -0.09 15.81 -13.63
C SER A 141 1.01 16.82 -13.26
N LEU A 142 1.91 16.45 -12.33
CA LEU A 142 2.96 17.34 -11.86
C LEU A 142 4.10 17.33 -12.89
N THR A 143 4.41 18.51 -13.41
CA THR A 143 5.56 18.80 -14.27
C THR A 143 6.46 19.80 -13.55
N ASP A 144 7.72 19.96 -14.00
CA ASP A 144 8.70 20.87 -13.41
C ASP A 144 9.01 20.57 -11.93
N VAL A 145 8.83 19.32 -11.49
CA VAL A 145 9.20 18.86 -10.15
C VAL A 145 10.54 18.15 -10.19
N THR A 146 11.36 18.37 -9.15
CA THR A 146 12.57 17.58 -8.93
C THR A 146 12.27 16.44 -7.96
N TYR A 147 12.29 15.21 -8.49
CA TYR A 147 12.22 13.99 -7.70
C TYR A 147 13.61 13.58 -7.24
N VAL A 148 13.77 13.29 -5.96
CA VAL A 148 15.02 12.77 -5.39
C VAL A 148 14.76 11.38 -4.83
N PHE A 149 15.45 10.39 -5.38
CA PHE A 149 15.38 8.99 -4.96
C PHE A 149 16.68 8.56 -4.28
N ASP A 150 16.54 7.94 -3.12
CA ASP A 150 17.65 7.35 -2.37
C ASP A 150 17.60 5.83 -2.54
N GLU A 151 18.56 5.30 -3.30
CA GLU A 151 18.72 3.88 -3.68
C GLU A 151 17.41 3.14 -4.02
N PRO A 152 16.66 3.59 -5.05
CA PRO A 152 15.34 3.08 -5.35
C PRO A 152 15.29 1.59 -5.74
N THR A 153 16.42 0.99 -6.09
CA THR A 153 16.47 -0.42 -6.48
C THR A 153 16.88 -1.35 -5.33
N VAL A 154 17.14 -0.83 -4.12
CA VAL A 154 17.55 -1.64 -2.97
C VAL A 154 16.48 -2.68 -2.62
N GLY A 155 16.95 -3.92 -2.41
CA GLY A 155 16.07 -5.04 -2.09
C GLY A 155 15.17 -5.51 -3.25
N LEU A 156 15.27 -4.90 -4.44
CA LEU A 156 14.56 -5.39 -5.63
C LEU A 156 15.28 -6.59 -6.23
N HIS A 157 14.47 -7.58 -6.66
CA HIS A 157 14.93 -8.68 -7.48
C HIS A 157 15.47 -8.16 -8.82
N PRO A 158 16.52 -8.75 -9.41
CA PRO A 158 17.10 -8.27 -10.68
C PRO A 158 16.09 -8.04 -11.81
N HIS A 159 15.09 -8.92 -11.91
CA HIS A 159 13.99 -8.80 -12.87
C HIS A 159 13.18 -7.48 -12.74
N ASP A 160 13.05 -6.96 -11.51
CA ASP A 160 12.27 -5.75 -11.24
C ASP A 160 13.09 -4.45 -11.35
N ILE A 161 14.42 -4.55 -11.46
CA ILE A 161 15.28 -3.36 -11.64
C ILE A 161 14.96 -2.67 -12.95
N GLN A 162 14.74 -3.42 -14.03
CA GLN A 162 14.41 -2.84 -15.32
C GLN A 162 13.08 -2.07 -15.25
N ARG A 163 12.07 -2.64 -14.60
CA ARG A 163 10.78 -1.97 -14.39
C ARG A 163 10.94 -0.67 -13.61
N MET A 164 11.75 -0.67 -12.54
CA MET A 164 12.06 0.56 -11.79
C MET A 164 12.73 1.60 -12.68
N ASN A 165 13.70 1.18 -13.49
CA ASN A 165 14.41 2.05 -14.41
C ASN A 165 13.47 2.69 -15.44
N ASP A 166 12.56 1.90 -16.03
CA ASP A 166 11.56 2.39 -16.98
C ASP A 166 10.66 3.46 -16.34
N LEU A 167 10.32 3.32 -15.05
CA LEU A 167 9.55 4.34 -14.33
C LEU A 167 10.31 5.64 -14.12
N LEU A 168 11.59 5.56 -13.79
CA LEU A 168 12.42 6.75 -13.61
C LEU A 168 12.49 7.54 -14.93
N LEU A 169 12.59 6.82 -16.06
CA LEU A 169 12.54 7.40 -17.39
C LEU A 169 11.18 8.03 -17.69
N GLN A 170 10.07 7.33 -17.40
CA GLN A 170 8.72 7.88 -17.58
C GLN A 170 8.48 9.15 -16.74
N LEU A 171 8.96 9.19 -15.50
CA LEU A 171 8.87 10.38 -14.65
C LEU A 171 9.62 11.57 -15.26
N ARG A 172 10.84 11.32 -15.75
CA ARG A 172 11.64 12.33 -16.47
C ARG A 172 10.93 12.82 -17.73
N ASP A 173 10.44 11.90 -18.56
CA ASP A 173 9.82 12.20 -19.85
C ASP A 173 8.51 12.99 -19.74
N LYS A 174 7.89 13.00 -18.54
CA LYS A 174 6.79 13.92 -18.18
C LYS A 174 7.23 15.38 -17.95
N GLY A 175 8.50 15.71 -18.17
CA GLY A 175 9.04 17.06 -17.94
C GLY A 175 9.47 17.30 -16.50
N ASN A 176 9.88 16.25 -15.78
CA ASN A 176 10.41 16.36 -14.43
C ASN A 176 11.92 16.14 -14.40
N THR A 177 12.58 16.66 -13.37
CA THR A 177 13.98 16.32 -13.08
C THR A 177 14.01 15.14 -12.11
N VAL A 178 14.75 14.08 -12.44
CA VAL A 178 14.87 12.88 -11.61
C VAL A 178 16.32 12.72 -11.18
N LEU A 179 16.59 12.91 -9.88
CA LEU A 179 17.89 12.70 -9.27
C LEU A 179 17.85 11.39 -8.48
N VAL A 180 18.78 10.49 -8.79
CA VAL A 180 18.83 9.15 -8.20
C VAL A 180 20.21 8.92 -7.59
N VAL A 181 20.24 8.58 -6.30
CA VAL A 181 21.41 8.00 -5.65
C VAL A 181 21.35 6.50 -5.88
N GLU A 182 22.32 5.95 -6.61
CA GLU A 182 22.38 4.52 -6.93
C GLU A 182 23.83 4.03 -7.05
N HIS A 183 23.99 2.73 -6.85
CA HIS A 183 25.25 2.02 -7.05
C HIS A 183 25.09 0.83 -8.03
N LYS A 184 23.87 0.54 -8.51
CA LYS A 184 23.66 -0.54 -9.47
C LYS A 184 24.03 -0.15 -10.90
N PRO A 185 24.86 -0.96 -11.60
CA PRO A 185 25.26 -0.69 -12.98
C PRO A 185 24.09 -0.57 -13.97
N GLU A 186 22.98 -1.27 -13.75
CA GLU A 186 21.77 -1.21 -14.57
C GLU A 186 21.16 0.20 -14.56
N THR A 187 21.06 0.84 -13.40
CA THR A 187 20.49 2.18 -13.27
C THR A 187 21.47 3.25 -13.76
N ILE A 188 22.77 3.09 -13.46
CA ILE A 188 23.80 4.02 -13.95
C ILE A 188 23.82 4.07 -15.49
N ARG A 189 23.61 2.91 -16.14
CA ARG A 189 23.61 2.80 -17.62
C ARG A 189 22.51 3.58 -18.32
N ILE A 190 21.37 3.81 -17.67
CA ILE A 190 20.24 4.54 -18.27
C ILE A 190 20.24 6.03 -17.96
N ALA A 191 21.15 6.49 -17.10
CA ALA A 191 21.18 7.88 -16.67
C ALA A 191 21.62 8.80 -17.80
N ASP A 192 20.93 9.93 -17.96
CA ASP A 192 21.32 10.97 -18.93
C ASP A 192 22.61 11.68 -18.49
N TYR A 193 22.84 11.75 -17.18
CA TYR A 193 24.01 12.35 -16.57
C TYR A 193 24.40 11.59 -15.30
N VAL A 194 25.70 11.34 -15.13
CA VAL A 194 26.25 10.64 -13.96
C VAL A 194 27.18 11.57 -13.22
N VAL A 195 26.98 11.70 -11.92
CA VAL A 195 27.86 12.42 -11.00
C VAL A 195 28.46 11.40 -10.04
N ASP A 196 29.78 11.26 -10.07
CA ASP A 196 30.49 10.43 -9.10
C ASP A 196 30.95 11.27 -7.90
N LEU A 197 30.79 10.70 -6.70
CA LEU A 197 31.14 11.33 -5.42
C LEU A 197 32.20 10.49 -4.73
N GLY A 198 33.39 11.07 -4.53
CA GLY A 198 34.51 10.32 -4.01
C GLY A 198 35.73 11.18 -3.64
N PRO A 199 36.95 10.61 -3.65
CA PRO A 199 37.28 9.19 -3.93
C PRO A 199 37.10 8.23 -2.74
N GLY A 200 36.83 8.72 -1.53
CA GLY A 200 36.63 7.90 -0.34
C GLY A 200 35.45 8.34 0.52
N ALA A 201 35.24 7.69 1.65
CA ALA A 201 34.20 8.06 2.61
C ALA A 201 34.66 9.15 3.61
N GLY A 202 33.70 9.84 4.23
CA GLY A 202 33.97 10.81 5.29
C GLY A 202 34.86 11.98 4.84
N MET A 203 35.91 12.28 5.61
CA MET A 203 36.86 13.37 5.31
C MET A 203 37.61 13.19 3.97
N ALA A 204 37.65 11.97 3.44
CA ALA A 204 38.28 11.65 2.15
C ALA A 204 37.29 11.73 0.95
N GLY A 205 36.03 12.11 1.20
CA GLY A 205 34.99 12.24 0.18
C GLY A 205 34.52 13.68 -0.04
N GLY A 206 33.29 13.82 -0.53
CA GLY A 206 32.63 15.11 -0.73
C GLY A 206 33.15 15.91 -1.94
N ARG A 207 33.83 15.25 -2.88
CA ARG A 207 34.30 15.85 -4.13
C ARG A 207 33.62 15.19 -5.31
N LEU A 208 33.38 15.98 -6.35
CA LEU A 208 33.01 15.47 -7.68
C LEU A 208 34.27 14.93 -8.35
N CYS A 209 34.20 13.73 -8.92
CA CYS A 209 35.32 13.10 -9.63
C CYS A 209 34.93 12.61 -11.03
#